data_AF-A0A2V6ALR9-F1
#
_entry.id   AF-A0A2V6ALR9-F1
#
_cell.length_a   1.000
_cell.length_b   1.000
_cell.length_c   1.000
_cell.angle_alpha   90.00
_cell.angle_beta   90.00
_cell.angle_gamma   90.00
#
_symmetry.space_group_name_H-M   'P 1'
#
loop_
_entity.id
_entity.type
_entity.pdbx_description
1 polymer ?
#
loop_
_entity_poly.entity_id
_entity_poly.type
_entity_poly.pdbx_seq_one_letter_code
_entity_poly.pdbx_strand_id
1 'polypeptide(L)'
;MAVLRRATRMKHIRLYLLFAVTIQSLCWGDVTKLSTQDRKALESASRFHEIHSTSDLPRAVLALCDGGGDGKLAEPGQKWNATDAIIDPTLPGKRLIWAAVGGDYYVVHYERGGIAHTFHVLVATLANNDAKPKVVWRAVGGPFKDYGVFLNGLRNGKLDNRLDNAH
;
A
#
# COMPACT_ATOMS: atom_id res chain seq x y z
N MET A 1 -38.65 52.44 45.69
CA MET A 1 -37.86 51.25 45.29
C MET A 1 -37.44 50.49 46.55
N ALA A 2 -38.05 49.32 46.79
CA ALA A 2 -37.75 48.34 47.85
C ALA A 2 -38.47 47.03 47.41
N VAL A 3 -37.79 45.91 47.10
CA VAL A 3 -37.20 44.85 47.96
C VAL A 3 -38.11 43.59 48.08
N LEU A 4 -37.55 42.48 47.59
CA LEU A 4 -37.65 41.07 48.04
C LEU A 4 -38.85 40.12 47.71
N ARG A 5 -38.48 39.09 46.93
CA ARG A 5 -38.41 37.63 47.25
C ARG A 5 -39.57 36.65 46.93
N ARG A 6 -39.12 35.56 46.27
CA ARG A 6 -39.47 34.11 46.40
C ARG A 6 -40.83 33.69 45.79
N ALA A 7 -41.02 32.49 45.22
CA ALA A 7 -40.29 31.23 45.29
C ALA A 7 -40.56 30.32 44.06
N THR A 8 -39.54 29.54 43.70
CA THR A 8 -39.50 28.21 43.05
C THR A 8 -40.79 27.45 42.71
N ARG A 9 -40.83 26.85 41.50
CA ARG A 9 -41.20 25.43 41.33
C ARG A 9 -40.50 24.78 40.12
N MET A 10 -39.61 23.82 40.41
CA MET A 10 -38.95 22.92 39.46
C MET A 10 -39.96 21.98 38.78
N LYS A 11 -39.76 21.68 37.49
CA LYS A 11 -39.91 20.30 36.97
C LYS A 11 -38.89 20.06 35.85
N HIS A 12 -37.91 19.22 36.17
CA HIS A 12 -36.95 18.63 35.24
C HIS A 12 -37.69 17.79 34.20
N ILE A 13 -37.40 17.99 32.92
CA ILE A 13 -37.63 17.00 31.87
C ILE A 13 -36.32 16.85 31.11
N ARG A 14 -35.47 15.95 31.62
CA ARG A 14 -34.29 15.44 30.92
C ARG A 14 -34.79 14.40 29.92
N LEU A 15 -34.84 14.76 28.64
CA LEU A 15 -35.15 13.79 27.59
C LEU A 15 -33.84 13.10 27.19
N TYR A 16 -33.57 11.94 27.79
CA TYR A 16 -32.51 11.03 27.37
C TYR A 16 -32.97 10.32 26.09
N LEU A 17 -32.49 10.77 24.93
CA LEU A 17 -32.55 9.98 23.70
C LEU A 17 -31.34 9.05 23.67
N LEU A 18 -31.53 7.84 24.19
CA LEU A 18 -30.64 6.70 23.96
C LEU A 18 -30.85 6.21 22.52
N PHE A 19 -30.13 6.79 21.56
CA PHE A 19 -29.87 6.08 20.31
C PHE A 19 -28.75 5.08 20.56
N ALA A 20 -29.13 3.83 20.83
CA ALA A 20 -28.23 2.70 20.70
C ALA A 20 -27.91 2.51 19.22
N VAL A 21 -26.97 3.30 18.70
CA VAL A 21 -26.32 2.98 17.43
C VAL A 21 -25.47 1.76 17.73
N THR A 22 -26.00 0.58 17.40
CA THR A 22 -25.18 -0.61 17.33
C THR A 22 -24.05 -0.31 16.36
N ILE A 23 -22.83 -0.26 16.88
CA ILE A 23 -21.63 -0.18 16.07
C ILE A 23 -21.65 -1.46 15.24
N GLN A 24 -22.23 -1.39 14.06
CA GLN A 24 -21.91 -2.35 13.02
C GLN A 24 -20.43 -2.14 12.79
N SER A 25 -19.65 -3.04 13.38
CA SER A 25 -18.25 -3.24 13.11
C SER A 25 -18.17 -3.59 11.62
N LEU A 26 -18.20 -2.55 10.78
CA LEU A 26 -17.60 -2.59 9.47
C LEU A 26 -16.15 -2.89 9.77
N CYS A 27 -15.81 -4.18 9.77
CA CYS A 27 -14.45 -4.67 9.69
C CYS A 27 -13.93 -4.18 8.34
N TRP A 28 -13.54 -2.91 8.29
CA TRP A 28 -12.54 -2.46 7.35
C TRP A 28 -11.32 -3.29 7.72
N GLY A 29 -11.01 -4.27 6.88
CA GLY A 29 -9.82 -5.08 7.03
C GLY A 29 -8.67 -4.12 7.29
N ASP A 30 -8.03 -4.28 8.44
CA ASP A 30 -6.84 -3.54 8.82
C ASP A 30 -5.91 -3.59 7.61
N VAL A 31 -5.73 -2.45 6.92
CA VAL A 31 -4.94 -2.40 5.68
C VAL A 31 -3.57 -2.94 6.06
N THR A 32 -3.25 -4.16 5.59
CA THR A 32 -2.38 -5.10 6.30
C THR A 32 -1.11 -4.41 6.73
N LYS A 33 -1.03 -3.99 7.99
CA LYS A 33 0.19 -3.41 8.54
C LYS A 33 1.26 -4.49 8.39
N LEU A 34 2.39 -4.15 7.77
CA LEU A 34 3.51 -5.06 7.63
C LEU A 34 3.82 -5.68 8.99
N SER A 35 3.67 -7.00 9.11
CA SER A 35 3.81 -7.68 10.39
C SER A 35 5.24 -7.53 10.92
N THR A 36 5.44 -7.63 12.23
CA THR A 36 6.79 -7.60 12.82
C THR A 36 7.68 -8.71 12.26
N GLN A 37 7.09 -9.87 11.94
CA GLN A 37 7.81 -10.99 11.35
C GLN A 37 8.25 -10.69 9.91
N ASP A 38 7.32 -10.21 9.07
CA ASP A 38 7.62 -9.88 7.68
C ASP A 38 8.62 -8.72 7.61
N ARG A 39 8.46 -7.69 8.46
CA ARG A 39 9.43 -6.61 8.58
C ARG A 39 10.83 -7.12 8.90
N LYS A 40 10.98 -8.01 9.88
CA LYS A 40 12.28 -8.61 10.22
C LYS A 40 12.86 -9.44 9.08
N ALA A 41 12.01 -10.14 8.32
CA ALA A 41 12.44 -10.88 7.14
C ALA A 41 13.02 -9.92 6.09
N LEU A 42 12.31 -8.83 5.75
CA LEU A 42 12.80 -7.81 4.80
C LEU A 42 14.09 -7.12 5.29
N GLU A 43 14.18 -6.79 6.58
CA GLU A 43 15.36 -6.12 7.12
C GLU A 43 16.63 -7.00 7.15
N SER A 44 16.51 -8.31 6.87
CA SER A 44 17.63 -9.25 6.72
C SER A 44 18.30 -9.14 5.34
N ALA A 45 18.85 -7.95 5.05
CA ALA A 45 19.26 -7.53 3.70
C ALA A 45 20.21 -8.48 2.96
N SER A 46 21.14 -9.14 3.65
CA SER A 46 22.10 -10.07 3.04
C SER A 46 21.45 -11.32 2.41
N ARG A 47 20.16 -11.54 2.67
CA ARG A 47 19.38 -12.64 2.08
C ARG A 47 18.69 -12.26 0.77
N PHE A 48 18.68 -10.97 0.44
CA PHE A 48 18.00 -10.45 -0.74
C PHE A 48 18.99 -10.14 -1.85
N HIS A 49 18.64 -10.56 -3.06
CA HIS A 49 19.39 -10.29 -4.28
C HIS A 49 18.52 -9.43 -5.18
N GLU A 50 19.07 -8.29 -5.59
CA GLU A 50 18.38 -7.39 -6.52
C GLU A 50 18.37 -7.96 -7.93
N ILE A 51 17.26 -7.73 -8.61
CA ILE A 51 17.03 -8.04 -10.01
C ILE A 51 16.44 -6.80 -10.69
N HIS A 52 16.82 -6.59 -11.95
CA HIS A 52 16.48 -5.37 -12.70
C HIS A 52 15.80 -5.69 -14.04
N SER A 53 15.11 -6.82 -14.11
CA SER A 53 14.32 -7.21 -15.27
C SER A 53 12.98 -7.80 -14.85
N THR A 54 11.92 -7.49 -15.58
CA THR A 54 10.62 -8.13 -15.38
C THR A 54 10.68 -9.61 -15.74
N SER A 55 11.56 -10.01 -16.67
CA SER A 55 11.76 -11.42 -17.04
C SER A 55 12.26 -12.30 -15.89
N ASP A 56 12.89 -11.70 -14.89
CA ASP A 56 13.51 -12.41 -13.76
C ASP A 56 12.52 -12.60 -12.61
N LEU A 57 11.30 -12.05 -12.73
CA LEU A 57 10.21 -12.21 -11.78
C LEU A 57 9.24 -13.31 -12.21
N PRO A 58 8.71 -14.10 -11.26
CA PRO A 58 7.58 -14.98 -11.56
C PRO A 58 6.40 -14.18 -12.12
N ARG A 59 5.81 -14.64 -13.23
CA ARG A 59 4.66 -13.97 -13.86
C ARG A 59 3.50 -13.71 -12.90
N ALA A 60 3.28 -14.64 -11.96
CA ALA A 60 2.23 -14.49 -10.96
C ALA A 60 2.52 -13.32 -9.99
N VAL A 61 3.78 -13.06 -9.65
CA VAL A 61 4.18 -11.91 -8.82
C VAL A 61 4.00 -10.61 -9.60
N LEU A 62 4.39 -10.56 -10.87
CA LEU A 62 4.14 -9.39 -11.74
C LEU A 62 2.66 -9.05 -11.84
N ALA A 63 1.79 -10.06 -11.96
CA ALA A 63 0.34 -9.85 -12.00
C ALA A 63 -0.22 -9.16 -10.75
N LEU A 64 0.47 -9.27 -9.60
CA LEU A 64 0.07 -8.54 -8.39
C LEU A 64 0.40 -7.04 -8.45
N CYS A 65 1.37 -6.61 -9.26
CA CYS A 65 1.69 -5.17 -9.43
C CYS A 65 0.63 -4.43 -10.24
N ASP A 66 -0.26 -5.17 -10.90
CA ASP A 66 -1.22 -4.64 -11.84
C ASP A 66 -2.48 -4.07 -11.18
N GLY A 67 -3.00 -4.70 -10.13
CA GLY A 67 -4.16 -4.17 -9.42
C GLY A 67 -5.40 -3.98 -10.31
N GLY A 68 -5.60 -4.80 -11.35
CA GLY A 68 -6.81 -4.80 -12.18
C GLY A 68 -6.73 -4.10 -13.54
N GLY A 69 -5.53 -3.74 -14.02
CA GLY A 69 -5.27 -3.16 -15.34
C GLY A 69 -4.84 -4.19 -16.40
N ASP A 70 -3.96 -3.77 -17.31
CA ASP A 70 -3.43 -4.55 -18.44
C ASP A 70 -2.19 -5.41 -18.09
N GLY A 71 -1.81 -5.49 -16.82
CA GLY A 71 -0.90 -6.54 -16.32
C GLY A 71 0.59 -6.29 -16.51
N LYS A 72 0.97 -5.17 -17.12
CA LYS A 72 2.33 -4.99 -17.66
C LYS A 72 3.11 -3.92 -16.91
N LEU A 73 4.33 -4.27 -16.53
CA LEU A 73 5.37 -3.31 -16.16
C LEU A 73 6.30 -3.19 -17.36
N ALA A 74 6.63 -1.96 -17.75
CA ALA A 74 7.76 -1.74 -18.65
C ALA A 74 9.08 -2.15 -17.93
N GLU A 75 10.07 -2.58 -18.71
CA GLU A 75 11.41 -2.82 -18.19
C GLU A 75 12.06 -1.51 -17.71
N PRO A 76 13.01 -1.57 -16.75
CA PRO A 76 13.75 -0.40 -16.32
C PRO A 76 14.37 0.35 -17.50
N GLY A 77 14.18 1.67 -17.53
CA GLY A 77 14.68 2.54 -18.60
C GLY A 77 13.87 2.53 -19.91
N GLN A 78 12.92 1.62 -20.09
CA GLN A 78 12.09 1.59 -21.30
C GLN A 78 10.99 2.67 -21.27
N LYS A 79 10.41 2.93 -22.46
CA LYS A 79 9.27 3.84 -22.62
C LYS A 79 8.02 3.26 -21.96
N TRP A 80 7.21 4.15 -21.38
CA TRP A 80 5.99 3.83 -20.65
C TRP A 80 5.13 5.11 -20.54
N ASN A 81 3.84 4.97 -20.22
CA ASN A 81 2.92 6.09 -20.02
C ASN A 81 3.04 6.62 -18.58
N ALA A 82 3.83 7.67 -18.38
CA ALA A 82 4.13 8.24 -17.07
C ALA A 82 3.07 9.24 -16.54
N THR A 83 2.13 9.67 -17.38
CA THR A 83 1.08 10.63 -17.04
C THR A 83 -0.30 10.04 -17.27
N ASP A 84 -1.34 10.76 -16.89
CA ASP A 84 -2.75 10.44 -17.21
C ASP A 84 -3.09 10.63 -18.69
N ALA A 85 -2.30 11.42 -19.42
CA ALA A 85 -2.41 11.56 -20.87
C ALA A 85 -1.78 10.34 -21.58
N ILE A 86 -2.61 9.41 -22.06
CA ILE A 86 -2.17 8.25 -22.82
C ILE A 86 -1.80 8.69 -24.25
N ILE A 87 -0.50 8.80 -24.51
CA ILE A 87 0.04 9.20 -25.83
C ILE A 87 0.18 7.97 -26.75
N ASP A 88 0.64 6.84 -26.19
CA ASP A 88 0.76 5.57 -26.90
C ASP A 88 0.04 4.48 -26.10
N PRO A 89 -1.14 4.03 -26.53
CA PRO A 89 -1.93 3.03 -25.80
C PRO A 89 -1.29 1.63 -25.79
N THR A 90 -0.20 1.41 -26.54
CA THR A 90 0.54 0.14 -26.52
C THR A 90 1.57 0.06 -25.38
N LEU A 91 1.91 1.21 -24.79
CA LEU A 91 2.88 1.29 -23.69
C LEU A 91 2.23 1.04 -22.32
N PRO A 92 2.92 0.34 -21.41
CA PRO A 92 2.43 0.15 -20.04
C PRO A 92 2.29 1.47 -19.27
N GLY A 93 1.31 1.54 -18.37
CA GLY A 93 1.15 2.68 -17.43
C GLY A 93 2.04 2.61 -16.19
N LYS A 94 2.91 1.60 -16.09
CA LYS A 94 3.83 1.35 -14.97
C LYS A 94 5.18 0.90 -15.48
N ARG A 95 6.24 1.16 -14.71
CA ARG A 95 7.60 0.69 -15.03
C ARG A 95 8.30 0.14 -13.80
N LEU A 96 8.99 -0.98 -13.99
CA LEU A 96 9.86 -1.54 -12.96
C LEU A 96 11.03 -0.58 -12.67
N ILE A 97 11.36 -0.40 -11.39
CA ILE A 97 12.58 0.31 -10.97
C ILE A 97 13.63 -0.74 -10.58
N TRP A 98 13.27 -1.61 -9.63
CA TRP A 98 14.03 -2.79 -9.23
C TRP A 98 13.08 -3.78 -8.55
N ALA A 99 13.52 -5.03 -8.46
CA ALA A 99 12.94 -5.99 -7.54
C ALA A 99 14.04 -6.69 -6.75
N ALA A 100 13.67 -7.36 -5.66
CA ALA A 100 14.59 -8.15 -4.85
C ALA A 100 13.93 -9.45 -4.41
N VAL A 101 14.69 -10.54 -4.44
CA VAL A 101 14.24 -11.88 -4.05
C VAL A 101 15.06 -12.39 -2.88
N GLY A 102 14.39 -12.95 -1.87
CA GLY A 102 15.01 -13.50 -0.66
C GLY A 102 14.20 -14.62 -0.05
N GLY A 103 14.60 -15.87 -0.29
CA GLY A 103 13.77 -17.03 0.02
C GLY A 103 12.46 -16.98 -0.77
N ASP A 104 11.33 -17.12 -0.09
CA ASP A 104 10.00 -17.04 -0.72
C ASP A 104 9.50 -15.60 -0.91
N TYR A 105 10.25 -14.59 -0.45
CA TYR A 105 9.84 -13.19 -0.54
C TYR A 105 10.29 -12.53 -1.84
N TYR A 106 9.37 -11.77 -2.40
CA TYR A 106 9.58 -10.88 -3.53
C TYR A 106 9.21 -9.46 -3.12
N VAL A 107 10.14 -8.52 -3.31
CA VAL A 107 9.89 -7.09 -3.15
C VAL A 107 10.00 -6.45 -4.53
N VAL A 108 8.94 -5.81 -5.00
CA VAL A 108 8.92 -5.16 -6.31
C VAL A 108 8.68 -3.67 -6.11
N HIS A 109 9.63 -2.86 -6.58
CA HIS A 109 9.49 -1.41 -6.60
C HIS A 109 9.25 -0.93 -8.03
N TYR A 110 8.15 -0.21 -8.22
CA TYR A 110 7.74 0.25 -9.53
C TYR A 110 7.13 1.64 -9.45
N GLU A 111 7.21 2.36 -10.55
CA GLU A 111 6.54 3.64 -10.71
C GLU A 111 5.23 3.46 -11.49
N ARG A 112 4.26 4.34 -11.20
CA ARG A 112 2.95 4.38 -11.83
C ARG A 112 2.66 5.79 -12.32
N GLY A 113 2.21 5.88 -13.57
CA GLY A 113 1.73 7.10 -14.18
C GLY A 113 0.28 7.39 -13.84
N GLY A 114 -0.15 8.60 -14.13
CA GLY A 114 -1.49 9.10 -13.84
C GLY A 114 -1.42 10.59 -13.53
N ILE A 115 -2.47 11.11 -12.89
CA ILE A 115 -2.54 12.53 -12.49
C ILE A 115 -1.35 12.88 -11.58
N ALA A 116 -0.97 11.94 -10.71
CA ALA A 116 0.26 11.98 -9.95
C ALA A 116 1.17 10.82 -10.36
N HIS A 117 2.45 11.13 -10.55
CA HIS A 117 3.49 10.14 -10.68
C HIS A 117 3.84 9.59 -9.29
N THR A 118 3.59 8.29 -9.07
CA THR A 118 3.71 7.65 -7.75
C THR A 118 4.65 6.44 -7.76
N PHE A 119 5.29 6.16 -6.63
CA PHE A 119 6.25 5.07 -6.47
C PHE A 119 5.71 4.03 -5.49
N HIS A 120 5.56 2.80 -5.95
CA HIS A 120 4.87 1.72 -5.25
C HIS A 120 5.85 0.63 -4.85
N VAL A 121 5.60 0.01 -3.71
CA VAL A 121 6.28 -1.20 -3.26
C VAL A 121 5.23 -2.27 -3.05
N LEU A 122 5.41 -3.41 -3.73
CA LEU A 122 4.72 -4.66 -3.45
C LEU A 122 5.67 -5.58 -2.69
N VAL A 123 5.18 -6.19 -1.61
CA VAL A 123 5.81 -7.35 -0.99
C VAL A 123 4.87 -8.54 -1.13
N ALA A 124 5.36 -9.61 -1.73
CA ALA A 124 4.62 -10.85 -1.90
C ALA A 124 5.47 -12.06 -1.48
N THR A 125 4.80 -13.15 -1.13
CA THR A 125 5.43 -14.46 -0.98
C THR A 125 4.95 -15.42 -2.06
N LEU A 126 5.85 -16.26 -2.55
CA LEU A 126 5.56 -17.36 -3.45
C LEU A 126 6.54 -18.49 -3.15
N ALA A 127 6.05 -19.58 -2.55
CA ALA A 127 6.86 -20.76 -2.30
C ALA A 127 7.16 -21.50 -3.61
N ASN A 128 8.29 -22.20 -3.69
CA ASN A 128 8.76 -22.89 -4.90
C ASN A 128 7.77 -23.90 -5.52
N ASN A 129 6.78 -24.36 -4.75
CA ASN A 129 5.76 -25.32 -5.20
C ASN A 129 4.35 -24.71 -5.30
N ASP A 130 4.19 -23.43 -4.96
CA ASP A 130 2.90 -22.76 -4.99
C ASP A 130 2.66 -22.11 -6.35
N ALA A 131 1.44 -22.27 -6.87
CA ALA A 131 1.02 -21.62 -8.11
C ALA A 131 0.54 -20.17 -7.89
N LYS A 132 0.20 -19.81 -6.64
CA LYS A 132 -0.47 -18.54 -6.32
C LYS A 132 0.32 -17.74 -5.29
N PRO A 133 0.82 -16.55 -5.65
CA PRO A 133 1.50 -15.68 -4.71
C PRO A 133 0.51 -15.04 -3.73
N LYS A 134 0.99 -14.76 -2.54
CA LYS A 134 0.25 -14.04 -1.50
C LYS A 134 0.83 -12.63 -1.36
N VAL A 135 -0.03 -11.62 -1.45
CA VAL A 135 0.35 -10.24 -1.08
C VAL A 135 0.57 -10.22 0.44
N VAL A 136 1.77 -9.82 0.85
CA VAL A 136 2.13 -9.61 2.25
C VAL A 136 1.88 -8.16 2.64
N TRP A 137 2.27 -7.23 1.78
CA TRP A 137 2.19 -5.80 2.06
C TRP A 137 2.26 -4.95 0.80
N ARG A 138 1.66 -3.77 0.84
CA ARG A 138 1.77 -2.72 -0.17
C ARG A 138 2.05 -1.38 0.49
N ALA A 139 2.80 -0.54 -0.19
CA ALA A 139 2.95 0.85 0.19
C ALA A 139 3.32 1.76 -0.98
N VAL A 140 3.10 3.04 -0.79
CA VAL A 140 3.61 4.12 -1.64
C VAL A 140 4.74 4.82 -0.91
N GLY A 141 5.80 5.17 -1.61
CA GLY A 141 6.97 5.84 -1.04
C GLY A 141 7.62 6.81 -2.03
N GLY A 142 8.91 7.05 -1.84
CA GLY A 142 9.73 7.80 -2.80
C GLY A 142 10.36 6.88 -3.85
N PRO A 143 11.09 7.47 -4.82
CA PRO A 143 11.89 6.73 -5.79
C PRO A 143 13.11 6.11 -5.09
N PHE A 144 12.91 4.95 -4.46
CA PHE A 144 14.01 4.22 -3.85
C PHE A 144 14.86 3.63 -4.96
N LYS A 145 16.12 4.05 -5.06
CA LYS A 145 16.99 3.61 -6.17
C LYS A 145 17.40 2.13 -6.09
N ASP A 146 17.38 1.57 -4.89
CA ASP A 146 17.81 0.20 -4.58
C ASP A 146 17.09 -0.30 -3.31
N TYR A 147 17.23 -1.59 -3.02
CA TYR A 147 16.66 -2.29 -1.87
C TYR A 147 17.17 -1.72 -0.55
N GLY A 148 18.45 -1.35 -0.47
CA GLY A 148 19.05 -0.76 0.72
C GLY A 148 18.42 0.59 1.10
N VAL A 149 18.17 1.44 0.11
CA VAL A 149 17.47 2.72 0.28
C VAL A 149 16.01 2.49 0.64
N PHE A 150 15.35 1.48 0.07
CA PHE A 150 14.01 1.06 0.51
C PHE A 150 14.00 0.65 2.00
N LEU A 151 14.95 -0.18 2.45
CA LEU A 151 15.03 -0.59 3.85
C LEU A 151 15.23 0.60 4.78
N ASN A 152 16.03 1.59 4.38
CA ASN A 152 16.16 2.84 5.11
C ASN A 152 14.82 3.61 5.15
N GLY A 153 14.08 3.64 4.05
CA GLY A 153 12.72 4.20 4.03
C GLY A 153 11.77 3.47 4.98
N LEU A 154 11.80 2.14 4.97
CA LEU A 154 10.96 1.28 5.80
C LEU A 154 11.23 1.47 7.30
N ARG A 155 12.50 1.56 7.69
CA ARG A 155 12.93 1.81 9.08
C ARG A 155 12.50 3.18 9.58
N ASN A 156 12.55 4.18 8.70
CA ASN A 156 12.23 5.57 9.05
C ASN A 156 10.76 5.95 8.83
N GLY A 157 9.87 4.99 8.54
CA GLY A 157 8.44 5.26 8.36
C GLY A 157 8.10 6.12 7.13
N LYS A 158 8.95 6.08 6.09
CA LYS A 158 8.78 6.88 4.86
C LYS A 158 7.86 6.24 3.81
N LEU A 159 7.14 5.18 4.18
CA LEU A 159 6.21 4.48 3.31
C LEU A 159 4.79 4.62 3.84
N ASP A 160 3.86 5.00 2.98
CA ASP A 160 2.44 5.11 3.26
C ASP A 160 1.72 3.85 2.80
N ASN A 161 1.11 3.14 3.75
CA ASN A 161 0.37 1.91 3.52
C ASN A 161 -1.15 2.14 3.42
N ARG A 162 -1.64 3.38 3.36
CA ARG A 162 -3.08 3.70 3.39
C ARG A 162 -3.77 3.65 2.02
N LEU A 163 -3.01 3.41 0.94
CA LEU A 163 -3.53 3.44 -0.44
C LEU A 163 -3.82 2.02 -0.96
N ASP A 164 -4.91 1.43 -0.47
CA ASP A 164 -5.68 0.42 -1.22
C ASP A 164 -7.11 0.97 -1.33
N ASN A 165 -7.38 1.81 -2.34
CA ASN A 165 -8.73 2.24 -2.76
C ASN A 165 -8.71 2.98 -4.13
N ALA A 166 -7.84 2.58 -5.05
CA ALA A 166 -7.89 3.06 -6.43
C ALA A 166 -7.44 1.95 -7.38
N HIS A 167 -8.23 0.87 -7.37
CA HIS A 167 -8.31 -0.07 -8.48
C HIS A 167 -9.29 0.51 -9.50
#